data_AF-A0A6G9KB83-F1
#
_entry.id   AF-A0A6G9KB83-F1
#
_cell.length_a   1.000
_cell.length_b   1.000
_cell.length_c   1.000
_cell.angle_alpha   90.00
_cell.angle_beta   90.00
_cell.angle_gamma   90.00
#
_symmetry.space_group_name_H-M   'P 1'
#
loop_
_entity.id
_entity.type
_entity.pdbx_description
1 polymer ?
#
loop_
_entity_poly.entity_id
_entity_poly.type
_entity_poly.pdbx_seq_one_letter_code
_entity_poly.pdbx_strand_id
1 'polypeptide(L)'
;MLIPVLIVSSLVHIYSIGYMSEDPHNQRFFSYLSLFTFMMVILVTANNYLLMFVGWEGVGVCSYLLVCFWFTRIAANQSSLSAFLTNRVGDCFLTIGMFAILWAFGKTEKSKVSKCENSYGCVPKKNRSIYHHSIRKYSTSKVSSNYSVGPYLAGLIEGDGYIGVQNPDSKTNVIYRPKILIAFNINDKPLAEKLSAELEVGKVINREKAGHVILQILAKEEVLKIIHLINGYMRTPKIEALHRAICWINEKDSTTIPCLGLDLSSLDSNSWLAGFTDADGNFAITVYDRKKNGVFLRTSVQTFFRIEVKQNYSREVAENNGGASYFNILTKISAFFTVNLYTRTREREDKVFYSFMAVAHNSRSHEIVRKYFDNFPLHSSKYLAYKDWCIVQDLNKGGLTKEKLDKIKIIKNNFNKRKQFNFSHLDSLHFK
;
A
#
# COMPACT_ATOMS: atom_id res chain seq x y z
N MET A 1 16.20 4.80 23.38
CA MET A 1 17.33 3.94 23.80
C MET A 1 18.52 4.73 24.34
N LEU A 2 18.80 5.94 23.85
CA LEU A 2 19.92 6.77 24.34
C LEU A 2 19.76 7.25 25.80
N ILE A 3 18.55 7.68 26.20
CA ILE A 3 18.29 8.23 27.55
C ILE A 3 18.67 7.24 28.68
N PRO A 4 18.24 5.95 28.66
CA PRO A 4 18.68 4.97 29.65
C PRO A 4 20.21 4.78 29.72
N VAL A 5 20.89 4.74 28.58
CA VAL A 5 22.35 4.55 28.53
C VAL A 5 23.08 5.69 29.20
N LEU A 6 22.67 6.93 28.93
CA LEU A 6 23.29 8.11 29.55
C LEU A 6 23.04 8.15 31.06
N ILE A 7 21.83 7.83 31.52
CA ILE A 7 21.50 7.80 32.96
C ILE A 7 22.35 6.74 33.69
N VAL A 8 22.39 5.51 33.18
CA VAL A 8 23.18 4.43 33.80
C VAL A 8 24.66 4.75 33.74
N SER A 9 25.16 5.26 32.61
CA SER A 9 26.54 5.73 32.46
C SER A 9 26.91 6.76 33.53
N SER A 10 26.07 7.79 33.73
CA SER A 10 26.30 8.82 34.73
C SER A 10 26.34 8.26 36.16
N LEU A 11 25.44 7.35 36.50
CA LEU A 11 25.42 6.70 37.82
C LEU A 11 26.68 5.85 38.07
N VAL A 12 27.13 5.10 37.06
CA VAL A 12 28.35 4.29 37.15
C VAL A 12 29.58 5.18 37.33
N HIS A 13 29.68 6.30 36.60
CA HIS A 13 30.78 7.26 36.78
C HIS A 13 30.82 7.86 38.19
N ILE A 14 29.65 8.24 38.74
CA ILE A 14 29.57 8.77 40.12
C ILE A 14 30.03 7.71 41.13
N TYR A 15 29.57 6.47 40.99
CA TYR A 15 29.99 5.36 41.85
C TYR A 15 31.51 5.10 41.76
N SER A 16 32.07 5.13 40.55
CA SER A 16 33.48 4.89 40.31
C SER A 16 34.42 5.90 40.96
N ILE A 17 33.98 7.15 41.20
CA ILE A 17 34.76 8.17 41.91
C ILE A 17 35.06 7.74 43.35
N GLY A 18 34.05 7.20 44.05
CA GLY A 18 34.25 6.68 45.39
C GLY A 18 35.07 5.39 45.39
N TYR A 19 34.74 4.46 44.48
CA TYR A 19 35.36 3.14 44.41
C TYR A 19 36.87 3.18 44.08
N MET A 20 37.32 4.12 43.25
CA MET A 20 38.73 4.25 42.83
C MET A 20 39.49 5.36 43.58
N SER A 21 38.93 5.90 44.67
CA SER A 21 39.49 7.05 45.39
C SER A 21 40.88 6.79 45.98
N GLU A 22 41.17 5.55 46.38
CA GLU A 22 42.42 5.14 47.01
C GLU A 22 43.45 4.54 46.00
N ASP A 23 43.08 4.37 44.74
CA ASP A 23 43.89 3.66 43.74
C ASP A 23 44.71 4.66 42.88
N PRO A 24 46.06 4.57 42.86
CA PRO A 24 46.92 5.57 42.19
C PRO A 24 46.79 5.58 40.65
N HIS A 25 46.16 4.57 40.06
CA HIS A 25 45.97 4.43 38.60
C HIS A 25 44.53 4.78 38.14
N ASN A 26 43.78 5.55 38.94
CA ASN A 26 42.39 5.91 38.67
C ASN A 26 42.17 6.58 37.29
N GLN A 27 43.11 7.39 36.80
CA GLN A 27 43.02 8.06 35.48
C GLN A 27 42.86 7.05 34.34
N ARG A 28 43.57 5.92 34.40
CA ARG A 28 43.46 4.85 33.39
C ARG A 28 42.10 4.17 33.43
N PHE A 29 41.55 3.94 34.63
CA PHE A 29 40.22 3.37 34.80
C PHE A 29 39.13 4.28 34.22
N PHE A 30 39.16 5.58 34.54
CA PHE A 30 38.20 6.54 34.00
C PHE A 30 38.31 6.72 32.49
N SER A 31 39.51 6.56 31.93
CA SER A 31 39.73 6.58 30.47
C SER A 31 39.03 5.41 29.79
N TYR A 32 39.16 4.19 30.34
CA TYR A 32 38.47 3.00 29.83
C TYR A 32 36.94 3.08 30.03
N LEU A 33 36.49 3.62 31.16
CA LEU A 33 35.06 3.80 31.45
C LEU A 33 34.40 4.84 30.52
N SER A 34 35.10 5.94 30.22
CA SER A 34 34.65 6.95 29.28
C SER A 34 34.62 6.40 27.84
N LEU A 35 35.63 5.60 27.47
CA LEU A 35 35.66 4.95 26.17
C LEU A 35 34.54 3.92 26.00
N PHE A 36 34.23 3.15 27.06
CA PHE A 36 33.12 2.21 27.08
C PHE A 36 31.79 2.91 26.79
N THR A 37 31.55 4.04 27.45
CA THR A 37 30.30 4.79 27.30
C THR A 37 30.20 5.49 25.95
N PHE A 38 31.32 5.98 25.40
CA PHE A 38 31.40 6.45 24.03
C PHE A 38 31.05 5.37 23.00
N MET A 39 31.62 4.17 23.12
CA MET A 39 31.32 3.05 22.21
C MET A 39 29.87 2.58 22.34
N MET A 40 29.30 2.62 23.55
CA MET A 40 27.88 2.31 23.76
C MET A 40 26.95 3.34 23.11
N VAL A 41 27.33 4.62 23.08
CA VAL A 41 26.59 5.66 22.35
C VAL A 41 26.66 5.41 20.84
N ILE A 42 27.83 5.07 20.30
CA ILE A 42 27.98 4.71 18.87
C ILE A 42 27.08 3.52 18.52
N LEU A 43 27.08 2.47 19.35
CA LEU A 43 26.29 1.26 19.14
C LEU A 43 24.78 1.57 19.08
N VAL A 44 24.27 2.38 20.00
CA VAL A 44 22.84 2.70 20.08
C VAL A 44 22.40 3.74 19.03
N THR A 45 23.32 4.57 18.54
CA THR A 45 23.04 5.56 17.49
C THR A 45 23.32 5.04 16.08
N ALA A 46 23.81 3.81 15.94
CA ALA A 46 24.13 3.21 14.66
C ALA A 46 22.89 3.11 13.75
N ASN A 47 22.96 3.75 12.58
CA ASN A 47 21.93 3.71 11.54
C ASN A 47 22.24 2.73 10.40
N ASN A 48 23.36 2.02 10.49
CA ASN A 48 23.80 1.02 9.51
C ASN A 48 24.55 -0.13 10.21
N TYR A 49 24.55 -1.30 9.58
CA TYR A 49 25.10 -2.53 10.16
C TYR A 49 26.62 -2.45 10.41
N LEU A 50 27.35 -1.70 9.59
CA LEU A 50 28.81 -1.52 9.77
C LEU A 50 29.11 -0.68 11.02
N LEU A 51 28.39 0.42 11.23
CA LEU A 51 28.52 1.27 12.41
C LEU A 51 28.06 0.54 13.67
N MET A 52 27.01 -0.29 13.56
CA MET A 52 26.56 -1.16 14.65
C MET A 52 27.64 -2.19 15.00
N PHE A 53 28.29 -2.81 14.01
CA PHE A 53 29.40 -3.74 14.22
C PHE A 53 30.60 -3.05 14.90
N VAL A 54 30.97 -1.84 14.45
CA VAL A 54 32.04 -1.06 15.08
C VAL A 54 31.72 -0.72 16.54
N GLY A 55 30.49 -0.26 16.83
CA GLY A 55 30.05 0.00 18.19
C GLY A 55 30.06 -1.26 19.07
N TRP A 56 29.64 -2.39 18.51
CA TRP A 56 29.58 -3.68 19.19
C TRP A 56 30.99 -4.19 19.56
N GLU A 57 31.91 -4.18 18.60
CA GLU A 57 33.32 -4.51 18.80
C GLU A 57 34.00 -3.59 19.83
N GLY A 58 33.72 -2.29 19.73
CA GLY A 58 34.24 -1.29 20.66
C GLY A 58 33.82 -1.55 22.10
N VAL A 59 32.55 -1.92 22.33
CA VAL A 59 32.04 -2.28 23.66
C VAL A 59 32.72 -3.53 24.20
N GLY A 60 32.98 -4.54 23.36
CA GLY A 60 33.70 -5.76 23.73
C GLY A 60 35.15 -5.50 24.17
N VAL A 61 35.89 -4.68 23.42
CA VAL A 61 37.28 -4.30 23.76
C VAL A 61 37.34 -3.48 25.04
N CYS A 62 36.43 -2.50 25.22
CA CYS A 62 36.41 -1.68 26.42
C CYS A 62 36.08 -2.50 27.68
N SER A 63 35.16 -3.47 27.55
CA SER A 63 34.81 -4.40 28.63
C SER A 63 36.01 -5.24 29.05
N TYR A 64 36.78 -5.75 28.08
CA TYR A 64 38.02 -6.48 28.36
C TYR A 64 39.04 -5.62 29.13
N LEU A 65 39.26 -4.37 28.70
CA LEU A 65 40.19 -3.45 29.37
C LEU A 65 39.78 -3.11 30.81
N LEU A 66 38.47 -2.99 31.07
CA LEU A 66 37.94 -2.73 32.41
C LEU A 66 38.09 -3.96 33.33
N VAL A 67 37.80 -5.17 32.85
CA VAL A 67 37.97 -6.40 33.66
C VAL A 67 39.45 -6.71 33.88
N CYS A 68 40.29 -6.46 32.89
CA CYS A 68 41.74 -6.65 32.95
C CYS A 68 42.48 -5.49 33.66
N PHE A 69 41.77 -4.55 34.29
CA PHE A 69 42.39 -3.39 34.94
C PHE A 69 43.44 -3.81 35.99
N TRP A 70 43.13 -4.77 36.87
CA TRP A 70 44.11 -5.36 37.78
C TRP A 70 44.80 -6.59 37.17
N PHE A 71 45.50 -6.39 36.06
CA PHE A 71 46.21 -7.44 35.31
C PHE A 71 47.21 -8.26 36.14
N THR A 72 47.67 -7.75 37.29
CA THR A 72 48.56 -8.45 38.23
C THR A 72 47.88 -9.61 38.94
N ARG A 73 46.54 -9.64 39.01
CA ARG A 73 45.78 -10.77 39.56
C ARG A 73 45.53 -11.78 38.45
N ILE A 74 46.14 -12.96 38.59
CA ILE A 74 45.99 -14.09 37.63
C ILE A 74 44.51 -14.41 37.39
N ALA A 75 43.68 -14.40 38.44
CA ALA A 75 42.24 -14.62 38.34
C ALA A 75 41.52 -13.57 37.47
N ALA A 76 41.87 -12.27 37.60
CA ALA A 76 41.27 -11.20 36.79
C ALA A 76 41.66 -11.31 35.32
N ASN A 77 42.92 -11.67 35.05
CA ASN A 77 43.40 -11.90 33.69
C ASN A 77 42.70 -13.11 33.04
N GLN A 78 42.57 -14.23 33.76
CA GLN A 78 41.80 -15.40 33.30
C GLN A 78 40.34 -15.07 33.00
N SER A 79 39.65 -14.36 33.92
CA SER A 79 38.25 -13.96 33.70
C SER A 79 38.09 -12.99 32.54
N SER A 80 39.02 -12.04 32.36
CA SER A 80 38.99 -11.10 31.23
C SER A 80 39.16 -11.83 29.88
N LEU A 81 40.06 -12.81 29.81
CA LEU A 81 40.31 -13.58 28.60
C LEU A 81 39.12 -14.50 28.27
N SER A 82 38.52 -15.15 29.28
CA SER A 82 37.30 -15.95 29.08
C SER A 82 36.15 -15.10 28.57
N ALA A 83 35.90 -13.92 29.16
CA ALA A 83 34.84 -13.01 28.71
C ALA A 83 35.10 -12.51 27.28
N PHE A 84 36.35 -12.17 26.94
CA PHE A 84 36.72 -11.75 25.59
C PHE A 84 36.52 -12.88 24.56
N LEU A 85 36.94 -14.10 24.87
CA LEU A 85 36.75 -15.25 24.00
C LEU A 85 35.27 -15.59 23.79
N THR A 86 34.44 -15.53 24.84
CA THR A 86 32.99 -15.73 24.71
C THR A 86 32.36 -14.64 23.85
N ASN A 87 32.78 -13.38 23.99
CA ASN A 87 32.32 -12.29 23.13
C ASN A 87 32.70 -12.54 21.66
N ARG A 88 33.92 -13.02 21.41
CA ARG A 88 34.42 -13.37 20.06
C ARG A 88 33.64 -14.48 19.38
N VAL A 89 33.19 -15.48 20.14
CA VAL A 89 32.29 -16.51 19.61
C VAL A 89 30.95 -15.89 19.20
N GLY A 90 30.42 -14.96 20.00
CA GLY A 90 29.24 -14.16 19.65
C GLY A 90 29.44 -13.32 18.39
N ASP A 91 30.60 -12.69 18.25
CA ASP A 91 30.97 -11.89 17.06
C ASP A 91 31.00 -12.75 15.78
N CYS A 92 31.44 -14.01 15.87
CA CYS A 92 31.37 -14.95 14.76
C CYS A 92 29.91 -15.19 14.31
N PHE A 93 28.98 -15.40 15.24
CA PHE A 93 27.57 -15.57 14.91
C PHE A 93 26.94 -14.28 14.36
N LEU A 94 27.27 -13.12 14.94
CA LEU A 94 26.82 -11.81 14.45
C LEU A 94 27.34 -11.55 13.03
N THR A 95 28.61 -11.87 12.77
CA THR A 95 29.26 -11.71 11.46
C THR A 95 28.66 -12.67 10.44
N ILE A 96 28.41 -13.94 10.80
CA ILE A 96 27.70 -14.91 9.95
C ILE A 96 26.28 -14.43 9.67
N GLY A 97 25.57 -13.90 10.67
CA GLY A 97 24.23 -13.31 10.50
C GLY A 97 24.24 -12.10 9.56
N MET A 98 25.23 -11.22 9.70
CA MET A 98 25.42 -10.06 8.82
C MET A 98 25.75 -10.50 7.40
N PHE A 99 26.61 -11.50 7.21
CA PHE A 99 26.89 -12.09 5.90
C PHE A 99 25.69 -12.83 5.32
N ALA A 100 24.87 -13.48 6.13
CA ALA A 100 23.64 -14.14 5.68
C ALA A 100 22.59 -13.13 5.23
N ILE A 101 22.44 -12.00 5.95
CA ILE A 101 21.64 -10.85 5.54
C ILE A 101 22.20 -10.27 4.25
N LEU A 102 23.50 -9.97 4.19
CA LEU A 102 24.16 -9.49 2.97
C LEU A 102 24.12 -10.49 1.82
N TRP A 103 24.01 -11.79 2.06
CA TRP A 103 23.87 -12.80 1.01
C TRP A 103 22.42 -12.96 0.55
N ALA A 104 21.45 -12.86 1.48
CA ALA A 104 20.03 -12.82 1.15
C ALA A 104 19.67 -11.55 0.38
N PHE A 105 20.15 -10.39 0.83
CA PHE A 105 20.03 -9.11 0.14
C PHE A 105 21.01 -8.97 -1.03
N GLY A 106 22.14 -9.66 -1.03
CA GLY A 106 23.13 -9.70 -2.12
C GLY A 106 22.75 -10.63 -3.26
N LYS A 107 21.89 -11.63 -3.04
CA LYS A 107 21.20 -12.36 -4.12
C LYS A 107 20.13 -11.51 -4.76
N THR A 108 19.42 -10.69 -3.97
CA THR A 108 18.54 -9.66 -4.53
C THR A 108 19.33 -8.51 -5.15
N GLU A 109 20.59 -8.28 -4.74
CA GLU A 109 21.47 -7.28 -5.36
C GLU A 109 22.24 -7.79 -6.58
N LYS A 110 22.77 -9.01 -6.68
CA LYS A 110 23.35 -9.50 -7.96
C LYS A 110 22.29 -9.65 -9.06
N SER A 111 21.02 -9.64 -8.70
CA SER A 111 19.89 -9.43 -9.62
C SER A 111 19.46 -7.96 -9.77
N LYS A 112 19.94 -7.03 -8.94
CA LYS A 112 19.76 -5.56 -9.04
C LYS A 112 21.01 -4.77 -9.50
N VAL A 113 22.24 -5.31 -9.44
CA VAL A 113 23.53 -4.62 -9.67
C VAL A 113 23.95 -4.70 -11.14
N SER A 114 23.41 -5.64 -11.91
CA SER A 114 23.40 -5.50 -13.37
C SER A 114 22.24 -4.62 -13.88
N LYS A 115 21.42 -4.04 -12.97
CA LYS A 115 20.15 -3.41 -13.38
C LYS A 115 19.78 -2.07 -12.76
N CYS A 116 20.55 -1.54 -11.82
CA CYS A 116 20.22 -0.29 -11.14
C CYS A 116 21.42 0.64 -10.95
N GLU A 117 22.28 0.76 -11.95
CA GLU A 117 23.04 2.00 -12.18
C GLU A 117 22.43 2.71 -13.39
N ASN A 118 21.26 3.31 -13.16
CA ASN A 118 20.75 4.45 -13.92
C ASN A 118 19.57 5.03 -13.14
N SER A 119 19.92 5.75 -12.08
CA SER A 119 19.13 6.87 -11.61
C SER A 119 18.90 7.84 -12.79
N TYR A 120 17.77 7.69 -13.47
CA TYR A 120 17.15 8.75 -14.26
C TYR A 120 15.67 8.72 -13.85
N GLY A 121 15.13 9.69 -13.10
CA GLY A 121 15.45 11.11 -13.20
C GLY A 121 15.20 11.51 -14.64
N CYS A 122 13.94 11.80 -14.99
CA CYS A 122 13.60 12.43 -16.26
C CYS A 122 14.28 13.81 -16.30
N VAL A 123 15.54 13.85 -16.72
CA VAL A 123 16.29 15.04 -17.09
C VAL A 123 16.79 14.79 -18.52
N PRO A 124 16.37 15.59 -19.50
CA PRO A 124 16.87 15.45 -20.85
C PRO A 124 18.37 15.75 -20.86
N LYS A 125 19.18 14.83 -21.40
CA LYS A 125 20.61 15.08 -21.66
C LYS A 125 20.74 16.27 -22.63
N LYS A 126 21.45 17.31 -22.18
CA LYS A 126 21.82 18.51 -22.94
C LYS A 126 22.61 18.15 -24.21
N ASN A 127 22.12 18.68 -25.32
CA ASN A 127 22.80 19.31 -26.47
C ASN A 127 22.43 18.70 -27.82
N ARG A 128 21.44 19.33 -28.47
CA ARG A 128 21.63 19.90 -29.81
C ARG A 128 20.64 21.03 -30.04
N SER A 129 21.16 22.06 -30.68
CA SER A 129 20.60 23.38 -30.93
C SER A 129 19.28 23.37 -31.69
N ILE A 130 18.43 24.34 -31.31
CA ILE A 130 17.48 25.08 -32.17
C ILE A 130 16.41 24.22 -32.85
N TYR A 131 15.17 24.32 -32.37
CA TYR A 131 14.08 24.99 -33.10
C TYR A 131 13.02 25.39 -32.07
N HIS A 132 12.80 26.69 -31.92
CA HIS A 132 11.55 27.21 -31.36
C HIS A 132 10.44 26.77 -32.31
N HIS A 133 9.65 25.77 -31.93
CA HIS A 133 8.37 25.52 -32.54
C HIS A 133 7.27 25.66 -31.50
N SER A 134 6.31 26.50 -31.86
CA SER A 134 5.24 27.05 -31.04
C SER A 134 4.56 26.00 -30.18
N ILE A 135 4.59 26.22 -28.86
CA ILE A 135 3.64 25.62 -27.93
C ILE A 135 2.25 26.06 -28.40
N ARG A 136 1.48 25.15 -29.02
CA ARG A 136 0.03 25.33 -29.12
C ARG A 136 -0.49 25.34 -27.69
N LYS A 137 -0.72 26.54 -27.14
CA LYS A 137 -1.61 26.74 -26.00
C LYS A 137 -2.97 26.17 -26.41
N TYR A 138 -3.30 24.97 -25.94
CA TYR A 138 -4.70 24.59 -25.89
C TYR A 138 -5.37 25.56 -24.94
N SER A 139 -6.29 26.35 -25.49
CA SER A 139 -7.09 27.29 -24.73
C SER A 139 -7.79 26.51 -23.62
N THR A 140 -7.64 26.97 -22.39
CA THR A 140 -8.58 26.69 -21.31
C THR A 140 -9.93 27.31 -21.69
N SER A 141 -10.68 26.63 -22.55
CA SER A 141 -12.10 26.88 -22.71
C SER A 141 -12.74 26.52 -21.37
N LYS A 142 -13.53 27.44 -20.81
CA LYS A 142 -14.42 27.17 -19.68
C LYS A 142 -15.12 25.82 -19.89
N VAL A 143 -14.73 24.80 -19.13
CA VAL A 143 -15.39 23.49 -19.14
C VAL A 143 -16.53 23.58 -18.14
N SER A 144 -17.75 23.52 -18.67
CA SER A 144 -18.97 23.18 -17.95
C SER A 144 -18.78 21.90 -17.15
N SER A 145 -19.49 21.76 -16.03
CA SER A 145 -19.49 20.63 -15.09
C SER A 145 -19.67 19.22 -15.73
N ASN A 146 -18.65 18.72 -16.43
CA ASN A 146 -18.57 17.36 -16.94
C ASN A 146 -17.65 16.56 -16.01
N TYR A 147 -18.20 15.54 -15.36
CA TYR A 147 -17.44 14.59 -14.56
C TYR A 147 -16.24 14.06 -15.37
N SER A 148 -15.02 14.39 -14.96
CA SER A 148 -13.84 13.79 -15.57
C SER A 148 -13.86 12.29 -15.29
N VAL A 149 -13.84 11.48 -16.34
CA VAL A 149 -13.88 10.01 -16.28
C VAL A 149 -12.57 9.44 -15.77
N GLY A 150 -11.48 10.21 -15.90
CA GLY A 150 -10.13 9.83 -15.53
C GLY A 150 -10.02 9.26 -14.12
N PRO A 151 -10.45 9.99 -13.06
CA PRO A 151 -10.45 9.50 -11.69
C PRO A 151 -11.21 8.17 -11.51
N TYR A 152 -12.45 8.07 -12.01
CA TYR A 152 -13.24 6.84 -11.92
C TYR A 152 -12.51 5.67 -12.59
N LEU A 153 -12.00 5.87 -13.80
CA LEU A 153 -11.29 4.85 -14.55
C LEU A 153 -9.97 4.44 -13.86
N ALA A 154 -9.24 5.39 -13.28
CA ALA A 154 -8.05 5.11 -12.48
C ALA A 154 -8.39 4.20 -11.31
N GLY A 155 -9.42 4.53 -10.52
CA GLY A 155 -9.88 3.69 -9.41
C GLY A 155 -10.29 2.28 -9.85
N LEU A 156 -11.04 2.17 -10.96
CA LEU A 156 -11.47 0.89 -11.51
C LEU A 156 -10.28 0.02 -11.98
N ILE A 157 -9.31 0.62 -12.67
CA ILE A 157 -8.07 -0.07 -13.10
C ILE A 157 -7.23 -0.46 -11.88
N GLU A 158 -7.20 0.35 -10.83
CA GLU A 158 -6.44 0.07 -9.60
C GLU A 158 -7.00 -1.11 -8.80
N GLY A 159 -8.31 -1.35 -8.84
CA GLY A 159 -8.90 -2.57 -8.31
C GLY A 159 -8.74 -3.74 -9.28
N ASP A 160 -9.58 -3.82 -10.32
CA ASP A 160 -9.74 -4.99 -11.20
C ASP A 160 -8.93 -4.93 -12.51
N GLY A 161 -8.22 -3.83 -12.76
CA GLY A 161 -7.40 -3.65 -13.95
C GLY A 161 -6.03 -4.31 -13.90
N TYR A 162 -5.48 -4.58 -15.08
CA TYR A 162 -4.15 -5.08 -15.32
C TYR A 162 -3.49 -4.29 -16.45
N ILE A 163 -2.37 -3.64 -16.12
CA ILE A 163 -1.50 -2.97 -17.11
C ILE A 163 -0.32 -3.92 -17.38
N GLY A 164 -0.40 -4.61 -18.51
CA GLY A 164 0.63 -5.53 -18.98
C GLY A 164 1.68 -4.78 -19.78
N VAL A 165 2.93 -4.86 -19.34
CA VAL A 165 4.09 -4.35 -20.07
C VAL A 165 5.11 -5.46 -20.07
N GLN A 166 5.81 -5.61 -21.20
CA GLN A 166 6.88 -6.58 -21.31
C GLN A 166 7.94 -6.35 -20.21
N ASN A 167 8.36 -7.44 -19.57
CA ASN A 167 9.50 -7.37 -18.67
C ASN A 167 10.77 -7.19 -19.50
N PRO A 168 11.61 -6.16 -19.24
CA PRO A 168 12.87 -5.98 -19.94
C PRO A 168 13.80 -7.21 -19.84
N ASP A 169 13.65 -8.05 -18.81
CA ASP A 169 14.44 -9.29 -18.62
C ASP A 169 13.93 -10.51 -19.38
N SER A 170 12.84 -10.37 -20.15
CA SER A 170 12.27 -11.52 -20.84
C SER A 170 13.21 -11.99 -21.94
N LYS A 171 13.68 -13.25 -21.88
CA LYS A 171 14.52 -13.91 -22.91
C LYS A 171 13.78 -14.18 -24.23
N THR A 172 12.54 -13.73 -24.36
CA THR A 172 11.68 -13.95 -25.53
C THR A 172 11.94 -12.86 -26.57
N ASN A 173 12.26 -13.24 -27.81
CA ASN A 173 12.44 -12.31 -28.95
C ASN A 173 11.16 -11.57 -29.38
N VAL A 174 10.00 -11.92 -28.81
CA VAL A 174 8.72 -11.26 -29.14
C VAL A 174 8.57 -10.01 -28.29
N ILE A 175 8.66 -8.85 -28.94
CA ILE A 175 8.35 -7.57 -28.31
C ILE A 175 6.85 -7.31 -28.41
N TYR A 176 6.18 -7.09 -27.28
CA TYR A 176 4.75 -6.75 -27.28
C TYR A 176 4.49 -5.42 -26.61
N ARG A 177 3.51 -4.69 -27.17
CA ARG A 177 3.10 -3.37 -26.72
C ARG A 177 2.38 -3.45 -25.37
N PRO A 178 2.41 -2.36 -24.57
CA PRO A 178 1.59 -2.25 -23.38
C PRO A 178 0.12 -2.55 -23.69
N LYS A 179 -0.53 -3.27 -22.79
CA LYS A 179 -1.95 -3.62 -22.89
C LYS A 179 -2.65 -3.34 -21.58
N ILE A 180 -3.92 -2.95 -21.66
CA ILE A 180 -4.76 -2.73 -20.49
C ILE A 180 -5.93 -3.69 -20.56
N LEU A 181 -6.10 -4.48 -19.51
CA LEU A 181 -7.21 -5.42 -19.37
C LEU A 181 -7.98 -5.05 -18.11
N ILE A 182 -9.31 -5.01 -18.18
CA ILE A 182 -10.16 -4.82 -16.99
C ILE A 182 -11.12 -6.00 -16.92
N ALA A 183 -11.10 -6.72 -15.81
CA ALA A 183 -12.01 -7.83 -15.56
C ALA A 183 -13.29 -7.32 -14.90
N PHE A 184 -14.44 -7.76 -15.38
CA PHE A 184 -15.76 -7.45 -14.84
C PHE A 184 -16.48 -8.74 -14.51
N ASN A 185 -17.34 -8.71 -13.49
CA ASN A 185 -18.31 -9.80 -13.30
C ASN A 185 -19.22 -9.89 -14.54
N ILE A 186 -19.71 -11.09 -14.87
CA ILE A 186 -20.67 -11.26 -15.98
C ILE A 186 -21.89 -10.35 -15.85
N ASN A 187 -22.33 -10.08 -14.63
CA ASN A 187 -23.45 -9.16 -14.35
C ASN A 187 -23.15 -7.71 -14.74
N ASP A 188 -21.87 -7.33 -14.79
CA ASP A 188 -21.39 -5.98 -15.11
C ASP A 188 -20.98 -5.84 -16.59
N LYS A 189 -21.33 -6.82 -17.44
CA LYS A 189 -21.11 -6.75 -18.89
C LYS A 189 -21.62 -5.43 -19.51
N PRO A 190 -22.81 -4.91 -19.18
CA PRO A 190 -23.29 -3.65 -19.75
C PRO A 190 -22.38 -2.46 -19.43
N LEU A 191 -21.75 -2.43 -18.26
CA LEU A 191 -20.77 -1.40 -17.92
C LEU A 191 -19.52 -1.50 -18.80
N ALA A 192 -19.01 -2.72 -19.03
CA ALA A 192 -17.85 -2.93 -19.89
C ALA A 192 -18.14 -2.49 -21.34
N GLU A 193 -19.33 -2.81 -21.87
CA GLU A 193 -19.78 -2.39 -23.21
C GLU A 193 -19.95 -0.88 -23.30
N LYS A 194 -20.56 -0.26 -22.28
CA LYS A 194 -20.72 1.19 -22.21
C LYS A 194 -19.38 1.92 -22.16
N LEU A 195 -18.43 1.45 -21.33
CA LEU A 195 -17.09 2.03 -21.26
C LEU A 195 -16.35 1.91 -22.59
N SER A 196 -16.43 0.76 -23.26
CA SER A 196 -15.81 0.54 -24.57
C SER A 196 -16.40 1.45 -25.64
N ALA A 197 -17.74 1.61 -25.66
CA ALA A 197 -18.45 2.44 -26.64
C ALA A 197 -18.21 3.94 -26.44
N GLU A 198 -18.31 4.43 -25.20
CA GLU A 198 -18.18 5.86 -24.89
C GLU A 198 -16.73 6.36 -24.98
N LEU A 199 -15.77 5.54 -24.53
CA LEU A 199 -14.36 5.88 -24.65
C LEU A 199 -13.80 5.54 -26.04
N GLU A 200 -14.54 4.83 -26.89
CA GLU A 200 -14.08 4.35 -28.19
C GLU A 200 -12.75 3.56 -28.05
N VAL A 201 -12.71 2.63 -27.10
CA VAL A 201 -11.51 1.83 -26.78
C VAL A 201 -11.82 0.36 -26.59
N GLY A 202 -10.86 -0.47 -27.01
CA GLY A 202 -10.82 -1.89 -26.72
C GLY A 202 -12.00 -2.69 -27.24
N LYS A 203 -12.00 -3.97 -26.88
CA LYS A 203 -13.08 -4.91 -27.18
C LYS A 203 -13.48 -5.66 -25.93
N VAL A 204 -14.77 -5.86 -25.75
CA VAL A 204 -15.34 -6.67 -24.68
C VAL A 204 -15.32 -8.15 -25.07
N ILE A 205 -14.57 -8.95 -24.32
CA ILE A 205 -14.41 -10.40 -24.54
C ILE A 205 -15.19 -11.14 -23.47
N ASN A 206 -16.16 -11.95 -23.91
CA ASN A 206 -16.99 -12.72 -23.02
C ASN A 206 -16.31 -14.05 -22.62
N ARG A 207 -16.27 -14.33 -21.32
CA ARG A 207 -15.74 -15.57 -20.75
C ARG A 207 -16.80 -16.21 -19.84
N GLU A 208 -17.99 -16.47 -20.40
CA GLU A 208 -19.18 -16.94 -19.67
C GLU A 208 -18.91 -18.17 -18.80
N LYS A 209 -18.17 -19.17 -19.31
CA LYS A 209 -17.80 -20.38 -18.55
C LYS A 209 -17.03 -20.08 -17.27
N ALA A 210 -16.34 -18.95 -17.22
CA ALA A 210 -15.56 -18.48 -16.08
C ALA A 210 -16.25 -17.35 -15.29
N GLY A 211 -17.50 -17.00 -15.63
CA GLY A 211 -18.32 -16.05 -14.90
C GLY A 211 -17.88 -14.58 -14.97
N HIS A 212 -17.04 -14.21 -15.95
CA HIS A 212 -16.51 -12.87 -16.08
C HIS A 212 -16.41 -12.40 -17.54
N VAL A 213 -16.22 -11.11 -17.73
CA VAL A 213 -16.01 -10.44 -19.01
C VAL A 213 -14.74 -9.60 -18.92
N ILE A 214 -13.98 -9.49 -20.01
CA ILE A 214 -12.74 -8.71 -20.04
C ILE A 214 -12.86 -7.60 -21.07
N LEU A 215 -12.73 -6.35 -20.64
CA LEU A 215 -12.46 -5.25 -21.56
C LEU A 215 -10.96 -5.28 -21.90
N GLN A 216 -10.65 -5.61 -23.15
CA GLN A 216 -9.28 -5.75 -23.63
C GLN A 216 -8.92 -4.58 -24.54
N ILE A 217 -7.94 -3.77 -24.09
CA ILE A 217 -7.43 -2.60 -24.81
C ILE A 217 -5.99 -2.91 -25.25
N LEU A 218 -5.80 -3.07 -26.56
CA LEU A 218 -4.54 -3.50 -27.17
C LEU A 218 -3.97 -2.49 -28.15
N ALA A 219 -4.82 -1.70 -28.82
CA ALA A 219 -4.35 -0.76 -29.83
C ALA A 219 -3.54 0.36 -29.16
N LYS A 220 -2.47 0.78 -29.80
CA LYS A 220 -1.54 1.79 -29.24
C LYS A 220 -2.26 3.10 -28.91
N GLU A 221 -3.08 3.60 -29.82
CA GLU A 221 -3.81 4.86 -29.66
C GLU A 221 -4.80 4.79 -28.50
N GLU A 222 -5.51 3.66 -28.37
CA GLU A 222 -6.44 3.42 -27.27
C GLU A 222 -5.72 3.34 -25.92
N VAL A 223 -4.60 2.60 -25.84
CA VAL A 223 -3.78 2.51 -24.62
C VAL A 223 -3.23 3.88 -24.24
N LEU A 224 -2.75 4.65 -25.20
CA LEU A 224 -2.32 6.03 -24.99
C LEU A 224 -3.46 6.90 -24.47
N LYS A 225 -4.65 6.81 -25.05
CA LYS A 225 -5.84 7.55 -24.60
C LYS A 225 -6.13 7.27 -23.12
N ILE A 226 -6.11 6.00 -22.72
CA ILE A 226 -6.33 5.59 -21.32
C ILE A 226 -5.22 6.10 -20.41
N ILE A 227 -3.95 5.99 -20.82
CA ILE A 227 -2.81 6.50 -20.04
C ILE A 227 -2.99 7.99 -19.77
N HIS A 228 -3.33 8.80 -20.78
CA HIS A 228 -3.54 10.24 -20.60
C HIS A 228 -4.72 10.56 -19.66
N LEU A 229 -5.79 9.74 -19.70
CA LEU A 229 -6.95 9.93 -18.83
C LEU A 229 -6.65 9.63 -17.36
N ILE A 230 -5.85 8.62 -17.05
CA ILE A 230 -5.61 8.16 -15.67
C ILE A 230 -4.33 8.71 -15.04
N ASN A 231 -3.39 9.23 -15.85
CA ASN A 231 -2.13 9.75 -15.36
C ASN A 231 -2.35 10.95 -14.43
N GLY A 232 -1.88 10.84 -13.19
CA GLY A 232 -2.11 11.83 -12.13
C GLY A 232 -3.34 11.57 -11.26
N TYR A 233 -4.11 10.50 -11.48
CA TYR A 233 -5.26 10.12 -10.65
C TYR A 233 -5.11 8.79 -9.90
N MET A 234 -4.01 8.06 -10.12
CA MET A 234 -3.72 6.79 -9.44
C MET A 234 -3.35 7.04 -7.97
N ARG A 235 -3.81 6.18 -7.06
CA ARG A 235 -3.59 6.33 -5.60
C ARG A 235 -2.99 5.10 -4.91
N THR A 236 -2.76 4.02 -5.64
CA THR A 236 -2.26 2.74 -5.14
C THR A 236 -0.88 2.40 -5.71
N PRO A 237 -0.18 1.39 -5.13
CA PRO A 237 1.10 0.91 -5.66
C PRO A 237 1.03 0.42 -7.13
N LYS A 238 -0.17 0.17 -7.67
CA LYS A 238 -0.37 -0.22 -9.08
C LYS A 238 0.05 0.89 -10.06
N ILE A 239 0.29 2.13 -9.60
CA ILE A 239 0.91 3.20 -10.40
C ILE A 239 2.24 2.78 -11.04
N GLU A 240 2.99 1.87 -10.41
CA GLU A 240 4.23 1.30 -10.98
C GLU A 240 3.99 0.71 -12.38
N ALA A 241 2.85 0.05 -12.59
CA ALA A 241 2.54 -0.58 -13.86
C ALA A 241 2.22 0.46 -14.95
N LEU A 242 1.60 1.58 -14.56
CA LEU A 242 1.38 2.73 -15.43
C LEU A 242 2.71 3.39 -15.82
N HIS A 243 3.58 3.66 -14.85
CA HIS A 243 4.90 4.26 -15.11
C HIS A 243 5.74 3.38 -16.01
N ARG A 244 5.74 2.05 -15.82
CA ARG A 244 6.42 1.13 -16.74
C ARG A 244 5.86 1.22 -18.16
N ALA A 245 4.54 1.35 -18.32
CA ALA A 245 3.93 1.49 -19.63
C ALA A 245 4.36 2.80 -20.30
N ILE A 246 4.35 3.91 -19.55
CA ILE A 246 4.80 5.22 -20.01
C ILE A 246 6.27 5.18 -20.43
N CYS A 247 7.16 4.63 -19.59
CA CYS A 247 8.58 4.51 -19.91
C CYS A 247 8.82 3.69 -21.18
N TRP A 248 8.13 2.56 -21.32
CA TRP A 248 8.23 1.73 -22.53
C TRP A 248 7.81 2.50 -23.79
N ILE A 249 6.72 3.27 -23.72
CA ILE A 249 6.21 4.08 -24.83
C ILE A 249 7.18 5.21 -25.16
N ASN A 250 7.68 5.93 -24.16
CA ASN A 250 8.65 7.00 -24.36
C ASN A 250 9.93 6.48 -25.03
N GLU A 251 10.42 5.32 -24.62
CA GLU A 251 11.62 4.69 -25.20
C GLU A 251 11.40 4.24 -26.65
N LYS A 252 10.28 3.56 -26.94
CA LYS A 252 10.04 2.95 -28.27
C LYS A 252 9.45 3.92 -29.29
N ASP A 253 8.62 4.85 -28.86
CA ASP A 253 7.91 5.77 -29.74
C ASP A 253 8.52 7.19 -29.75
N SER A 254 9.64 7.42 -29.05
CA SER A 254 10.29 8.74 -28.93
C SER A 254 9.34 9.84 -28.45
N THR A 255 8.43 9.50 -27.54
CA THR A 255 7.46 10.43 -26.93
C THR A 255 7.97 10.94 -25.58
N THR A 256 7.34 12.00 -25.04
CA THR A 256 7.74 12.66 -23.79
C THR A 256 6.56 12.75 -22.80
N ILE A 257 5.88 11.63 -22.57
CA ILE A 257 4.79 11.57 -21.60
C ILE A 257 5.38 11.63 -20.17
N PRO A 258 4.95 12.59 -19.32
CA PRO A 258 5.47 12.68 -17.95
C PRO A 258 4.88 11.58 -17.06
N CYS A 259 5.70 10.99 -16.19
CA CYS A 259 5.25 10.10 -15.13
C CYS A 259 4.77 10.94 -13.93
N LEU A 260 3.47 11.22 -13.84
CA LEU A 260 2.91 11.94 -12.69
C LEU A 260 2.86 11.02 -11.46
N GLY A 261 3.02 11.60 -10.27
CA GLY A 261 2.99 10.87 -9.00
C GLY A 261 1.58 10.42 -8.58
N LEU A 262 1.50 9.85 -7.37
CA LEU A 262 0.22 9.49 -6.76
C LEU A 262 -0.65 10.73 -6.50
N ASP A 263 -1.97 10.59 -6.70
CA ASP A 263 -2.94 11.62 -6.34
C ASP A 263 -3.12 11.66 -4.81
N LEU A 264 -2.75 12.79 -4.22
CA LEU A 264 -2.83 13.06 -2.78
C LEU A 264 -4.01 13.95 -2.40
N SER A 265 -4.84 14.36 -3.36
CA SER A 265 -6.03 15.17 -3.10
C SER A 265 -7.04 14.45 -2.21
N SER A 266 -7.96 15.20 -1.61
CA SER A 266 -9.00 14.62 -0.75
C SER A 266 -9.83 13.58 -1.49
N LEU A 267 -10.28 12.54 -0.78
CA LEU A 267 -11.04 11.43 -1.38
C LEU A 267 -12.41 11.86 -1.92
N ASP A 268 -12.98 12.95 -1.40
CA ASP A 268 -14.25 13.55 -1.85
C ASP A 268 -14.08 14.58 -2.98
N SER A 269 -12.87 14.78 -3.50
CA SER A 269 -12.63 15.75 -4.57
C SER A 269 -12.95 15.20 -5.96
N ASN A 270 -12.98 13.88 -6.14
CA ASN A 270 -13.17 13.24 -7.43
C ASN A 270 -13.77 11.83 -7.30
N SER A 271 -14.08 11.20 -8.44
CA SER A 271 -14.78 9.91 -8.53
C SER A 271 -13.88 8.68 -8.36
N TRP A 272 -12.60 8.84 -7.98
CA TRP A 272 -11.66 7.72 -7.85
C TRP A 272 -12.15 6.61 -6.92
N LEU A 273 -12.66 6.97 -5.75
CA LEU A 273 -13.15 6.00 -4.77
C LEU A 273 -14.42 5.28 -5.25
N ALA A 274 -15.17 5.85 -6.20
CA ALA A 274 -16.33 5.19 -6.81
C ALA A 274 -15.88 4.06 -7.74
N GLY A 275 -14.90 4.32 -8.62
CA GLY A 275 -14.30 3.29 -9.47
C GLY A 275 -13.60 2.19 -8.67
N PHE A 276 -12.86 2.58 -7.63
CA PHE A 276 -12.20 1.62 -6.74
C PHE A 276 -13.21 0.75 -5.96
N THR A 277 -14.34 1.34 -5.55
CA THR A 277 -15.44 0.60 -4.91
C THR A 277 -16.15 -0.33 -5.89
N ASP A 278 -16.34 0.09 -7.13
CA ASP A 278 -16.90 -0.76 -8.19
C ASP A 278 -16.06 -2.02 -8.44
N ALA A 279 -14.76 -1.97 -8.16
CA ALA A 279 -13.89 -3.14 -8.15
C ALA A 279 -13.89 -3.91 -6.80
N ASP A 280 -13.32 -3.33 -5.74
CA ASP A 280 -13.02 -4.04 -4.48
C ASP A 280 -14.03 -3.79 -3.35
N GLY A 281 -15.03 -2.95 -3.58
CA GLY A 281 -16.05 -2.61 -2.59
C GLY A 281 -17.19 -3.62 -2.46
N ASN A 282 -17.79 -3.69 -1.28
CA ASN A 282 -18.90 -4.59 -0.98
C ASN A 282 -19.91 -3.93 -0.02
N PHE A 283 -21.18 -3.95 -0.40
CA PHE A 283 -22.31 -3.64 0.47
C PHE A 283 -22.89 -4.93 1.05
N ALA A 284 -23.31 -4.90 2.32
CA ALA A 284 -23.91 -6.04 2.99
C ALA A 284 -25.07 -5.62 3.89
N ILE A 285 -26.08 -6.51 3.96
CA ILE A 285 -27.24 -6.37 4.85
C ILE A 285 -27.33 -7.63 5.70
N THR A 286 -27.19 -7.47 7.01
CA THR A 286 -27.27 -8.54 8.01
C THR A 286 -28.53 -8.37 8.82
N VAL A 287 -29.27 -9.47 9.00
CA VAL A 287 -30.47 -9.54 9.84
C VAL A 287 -30.21 -10.70 10.79
N TYR A 288 -30.27 -10.45 12.08
CA TYR A 288 -29.96 -11.43 13.10
C TYR A 288 -30.83 -11.22 14.34
N ASP A 289 -31.08 -12.31 15.07
CA ASP A 289 -31.82 -12.24 16.31
C ASP A 289 -30.87 -11.98 17.47
N ARG A 290 -31.12 -10.92 18.24
CA ARG A 290 -30.45 -10.70 19.52
C ARG A 290 -31.06 -11.63 20.54
N LYS A 291 -30.19 -12.39 21.20
CA LYS A 291 -30.53 -13.29 22.29
C LYS A 291 -29.81 -12.86 23.56
N LYS A 292 -30.44 -13.04 24.72
CA LYS A 292 -29.82 -12.90 26.05
C LYS A 292 -30.07 -14.20 26.80
N ASN A 293 -29.00 -14.87 27.23
CA ASN A 293 -29.04 -16.20 27.85
C ASN A 293 -29.82 -17.23 27.00
N GLY A 294 -29.63 -17.21 25.68
CA GLY A 294 -30.34 -18.11 24.75
C GLY A 294 -31.78 -17.72 24.43
N VAL A 295 -32.40 -16.83 25.22
CA VAL A 295 -33.77 -16.34 25.02
C VAL A 295 -33.79 -15.22 23.98
N PHE A 296 -34.72 -15.30 23.03
CA PHE A 296 -34.94 -14.27 22.01
C PHE A 296 -35.37 -12.95 22.65
N LEU A 297 -34.70 -11.85 22.27
CA LEU A 297 -35.09 -10.50 22.67
C LEU A 297 -35.76 -9.74 21.53
N ARG A 298 -35.03 -9.58 20.41
CA ARG A 298 -35.51 -8.87 19.23
C ARG A 298 -34.67 -9.19 18.00
N THR A 299 -35.27 -9.12 16.83
CA THR A 299 -34.53 -9.10 15.57
C THR A 299 -33.87 -7.73 15.37
N SER A 300 -32.63 -7.72 14.90
CA SER A 300 -31.85 -6.52 14.59
C SER A 300 -31.35 -6.56 13.16
N VAL A 301 -31.31 -5.38 12.54
CA VAL A 301 -30.82 -5.19 11.18
C VAL A 301 -29.56 -4.34 11.26
N GLN A 302 -28.53 -4.76 10.53
CA GLN A 302 -27.28 -4.02 10.41
C GLN A 302 -26.84 -4.01 8.97
N THR A 303 -26.45 -2.84 8.49
CA THR A 303 -25.92 -2.64 7.16
C THR A 303 -24.45 -2.30 7.27
N PHE A 304 -23.66 -2.73 6.28
CA PHE A 304 -22.22 -2.51 6.25
C PHE A 304 -21.79 -2.13 4.85
N PHE A 305 -20.88 -1.17 4.75
CA PHE A 305 -20.08 -0.95 3.55
C PHE A 305 -18.62 -1.32 3.87
N ARG A 306 -18.01 -2.09 2.99
CA ARG A 306 -16.66 -2.65 3.20
C ARG A 306 -15.82 -2.48 1.96
N ILE A 307 -14.56 -2.12 2.15
CA ILE A 307 -13.50 -2.28 1.15
C ILE A 307 -12.47 -3.24 1.75
N GLU A 308 -12.14 -4.32 1.04
CA GLU A 308 -11.18 -5.34 1.49
C GLU A 308 -10.15 -5.59 0.37
N VAL A 309 -8.87 -5.29 0.64
CA VAL A 309 -7.78 -5.36 -0.36
C VAL A 309 -6.61 -6.14 0.24
N LYS A 310 -5.83 -6.83 -0.60
CA LYS A 310 -4.60 -7.52 -0.15
C LYS A 310 -3.63 -6.55 0.51
N GLN A 311 -2.87 -7.00 1.51
CA GLN A 311 -1.94 -6.11 2.22
C GLN A 311 -0.81 -5.60 1.34
N ASN A 312 -0.24 -6.49 0.53
CA ASN A 312 0.93 -6.19 -0.29
C ASN A 312 0.61 -6.36 -1.77
N TYR A 313 1.14 -5.44 -2.57
CA TYR A 313 1.24 -5.55 -4.00
C TYR A 313 2.29 -6.61 -4.37
N SER A 314 2.09 -7.28 -5.50
CA SER A 314 2.93 -8.43 -5.89
C SER A 314 4.35 -8.06 -6.32
N ARG A 315 4.68 -6.77 -6.43
CA ARG A 315 6.00 -6.27 -6.82
C ARG A 315 6.54 -5.31 -5.77
N GLU A 316 7.86 -5.25 -5.67
CA GLU A 316 8.53 -4.17 -4.94
C GLU A 316 8.31 -2.85 -5.68
N VAL A 317 7.79 -1.87 -4.97
CA VAL A 317 7.50 -0.52 -5.49
C VAL A 317 8.24 0.47 -4.60
N ALA A 318 8.90 1.45 -5.23
CA ALA A 318 9.60 2.50 -4.52
C ALA A 318 8.63 3.30 -3.61
N GLU A 319 9.14 3.84 -2.50
CA GLU A 319 8.30 4.52 -1.50
C GLU A 319 7.56 5.74 -2.06
N ASN A 320 8.19 6.48 -2.99
CA ASN A 320 7.58 7.61 -3.70
C ASN A 320 6.36 7.22 -4.55
N ASN A 321 6.25 5.95 -4.94
CA ASN A 321 5.11 5.36 -5.64
C ASN A 321 4.15 4.63 -4.69
N GLY A 322 4.23 4.91 -3.38
CA GLY A 322 3.32 4.39 -2.36
C GLY A 322 3.84 3.17 -1.59
N GLY A 323 5.02 2.64 -1.96
CA GLY A 323 5.58 1.42 -1.39
C GLY A 323 4.81 0.16 -1.81
N ALA A 324 5.30 -1.03 -1.46
CA ALA A 324 4.65 -2.28 -1.83
C ALA A 324 3.35 -2.57 -1.04
N SER A 325 2.95 -1.72 -0.09
CA SER A 325 1.80 -1.96 0.79
C SER A 325 0.60 -1.08 0.47
N TYR A 326 -0.60 -1.66 0.53
CA TYR A 326 -1.86 -0.93 0.44
C TYR A 326 -2.23 -0.19 1.74
N PHE A 327 -1.41 -0.30 2.79
CA PHE A 327 -1.66 0.31 4.09
C PHE A 327 -1.92 1.81 4.02
N ASN A 328 -1.12 2.56 3.25
CA ASN A 328 -1.22 4.02 3.17
C ASN A 328 -2.58 4.49 2.62
N ILE A 329 -3.02 3.89 1.51
CA ILE A 329 -4.30 4.27 0.88
C ILE A 329 -5.49 3.78 1.70
N LEU A 330 -5.44 2.56 2.25
CA LEU A 330 -6.52 2.04 3.10
C LEU A 330 -6.64 2.80 4.42
N THR A 331 -5.54 3.29 4.99
CA THR A 331 -5.55 4.18 6.17
C THR A 331 -6.21 5.53 5.84
N LYS A 332 -5.95 6.10 4.66
CA LYS A 332 -6.65 7.32 4.20
C LYS A 332 -8.15 7.07 4.01
N ILE A 333 -8.53 5.93 3.42
CA ILE A 333 -9.94 5.55 3.24
C ILE A 333 -10.63 5.33 4.59
N SER A 334 -9.98 4.64 5.53
CA SER A 334 -10.57 4.42 6.87
C SER A 334 -10.72 5.73 7.64
N ALA A 335 -9.73 6.61 7.57
CA ALA A 335 -9.80 7.95 8.17
C ALA A 335 -10.93 8.79 7.55
N PHE A 336 -11.09 8.76 6.23
CA PHE A 336 -12.17 9.46 5.52
C PHE A 336 -13.55 9.02 5.99
N PHE A 337 -13.78 7.71 6.15
CA PHE A 337 -15.05 7.19 6.68
C PHE A 337 -15.17 7.28 8.20
N THR A 338 -14.17 7.79 8.91
CA THR A 338 -14.11 7.84 10.38
C THR A 338 -14.25 6.45 11.03
N VAL A 339 -13.57 5.46 10.46
CA VAL A 339 -13.58 4.06 10.93
C VAL A 339 -12.16 3.54 11.14
N ASN A 340 -12.05 2.44 11.89
CA ASN A 340 -10.77 1.76 12.08
C ASN A 340 -10.39 0.94 10.84
N LEU A 341 -9.08 0.83 10.62
CA LEU A 341 -8.52 -0.11 9.67
C LEU A 341 -8.33 -1.47 10.37
N TYR A 342 -8.88 -2.52 9.78
CA TYR A 342 -8.75 -3.87 10.28
C TYR A 342 -7.80 -4.68 9.41
N THR A 343 -7.07 -5.60 10.04
CA THR A 343 -6.31 -6.65 9.35
C THR A 343 -7.09 -7.96 9.43
N ARG A 344 -7.15 -8.68 8.32
CA ARG A 344 -7.75 -10.01 8.27
C ARG A 344 -6.76 -11.01 7.70
N THR A 345 -6.67 -12.15 8.39
CA THR A 345 -5.94 -13.33 7.93
C THR A 345 -6.95 -14.39 7.53
N ARG A 346 -6.75 -15.02 6.36
CA ARG A 346 -7.53 -16.18 5.93
C ARG A 346 -6.57 -17.29 5.54
N GLU A 347 -6.76 -18.45 6.14
CA GLU A 347 -6.07 -19.67 5.75
C GLU A 347 -6.98 -20.44 4.78
N ARG A 348 -6.45 -20.78 3.61
CA ARG A 348 -7.07 -21.72 2.68
C ARG A 348 -6.01 -22.72 2.27
N GLU A 349 -6.25 -23.98 2.62
CA GLU A 349 -5.29 -25.06 2.40
C GLU A 349 -3.93 -24.64 2.99
N ASP A 350 -2.86 -24.64 2.19
CA ASP A 350 -1.49 -24.28 2.60
C ASP A 350 -1.14 -22.79 2.41
N LYS A 351 -2.10 -21.94 2.03
CA LYS A 351 -1.86 -20.51 1.75
C LYS A 351 -2.54 -19.60 2.77
N VAL A 352 -1.72 -18.71 3.34
CA VAL A 352 -2.19 -17.63 4.22
C VAL A 352 -2.36 -16.36 3.41
N PHE A 353 -3.56 -15.80 3.42
CA PHE A 353 -3.91 -14.56 2.76
C PHE A 353 -4.11 -13.45 3.79
N TYR A 354 -3.39 -12.35 3.60
CA TYR A 354 -3.52 -11.16 4.44
C TYR A 354 -4.21 -10.03 3.68
N SER A 355 -5.25 -9.45 4.27
CA SER A 355 -5.97 -8.30 3.73
C SER A 355 -6.13 -7.18 4.75
N PHE A 356 -6.17 -5.96 4.24
CA PHE A 356 -6.64 -4.78 4.96
C PHE A 356 -8.13 -4.56 4.67
N MET A 357 -8.86 -4.08 5.67
CA MET A 357 -10.30 -3.90 5.58
C MET A 357 -10.75 -2.62 6.28
N ALA A 358 -11.44 -1.76 5.53
CA ALA A 358 -12.17 -0.61 6.08
C ALA A 358 -13.67 -0.95 6.09
N VAL A 359 -14.35 -0.77 7.23
CA VAL A 359 -15.77 -1.13 7.39
C VAL A 359 -16.58 0.01 7.99
N ALA A 360 -17.42 0.64 7.16
CA ALA A 360 -18.47 1.56 7.59
C ALA A 360 -19.68 0.77 8.10
N HIS A 361 -20.01 0.95 9.37
CA HIS A 361 -21.03 0.18 10.08
C HIS A 361 -21.85 0.99 11.09
N ASN A 362 -21.48 2.25 11.32
CA ASN A 362 -22.13 3.17 12.25
C ASN A 362 -22.81 4.32 11.49
N SER A 363 -23.74 5.03 12.14
CA SER A 363 -24.55 6.08 11.48
C SER A 363 -23.71 7.15 10.81
N ARG A 364 -22.69 7.67 11.51
CA ARG A 364 -21.79 8.71 10.99
C ARG A 364 -21.05 8.25 9.73
N SER A 365 -20.47 7.05 9.76
CA SER A 365 -19.79 6.47 8.60
C SER A 365 -20.76 6.23 7.43
N HIS A 366 -22.00 5.85 7.70
CA HIS A 366 -23.02 5.67 6.66
C HIS A 366 -23.41 6.99 5.99
N GLU A 367 -23.53 8.08 6.75
CA GLU A 367 -23.81 9.41 6.19
C GLU A 367 -22.69 9.88 5.25
N ILE A 368 -21.43 9.65 5.64
CA ILE A 368 -20.27 9.97 4.78
C ILE A 368 -20.28 9.14 3.50
N VAL A 369 -20.53 7.82 3.62
CA VAL A 369 -20.65 6.91 2.47
C VAL A 369 -21.75 7.37 1.52
N ARG A 370 -22.93 7.72 2.04
CA ARG A 370 -24.05 8.22 1.22
C ARG A 370 -23.69 9.53 0.53
N LYS A 371 -23.19 10.51 1.28
CA LYS A 371 -22.78 11.81 0.74
C LYS A 371 -21.76 11.65 -0.39
N TYR A 372 -20.80 10.73 -0.25
CA TYR A 372 -19.83 10.47 -1.30
C TYR A 372 -20.47 9.85 -2.54
N PHE A 373 -21.25 8.75 -2.41
CA PHE A 373 -21.84 8.07 -3.57
C PHE A 373 -23.04 8.79 -4.19
N ASP A 374 -23.65 9.74 -3.49
CA ASP A 374 -24.66 10.64 -4.07
C ASP A 374 -23.99 11.70 -4.96
N ASN A 375 -22.77 12.14 -4.62
CA ASN A 375 -21.96 13.03 -5.45
C ASN A 375 -21.22 12.29 -6.58
N PHE A 376 -20.72 11.09 -6.31
CA PHE A 376 -19.97 10.27 -7.26
C PHE A 376 -20.61 8.88 -7.35
N PRO A 377 -21.62 8.70 -8.24
CA PRO A 377 -22.37 7.46 -8.31
C PRO A 377 -21.52 6.28 -8.78
N LEU A 378 -21.84 5.10 -8.25
CA LEU A 378 -21.35 3.83 -8.76
C LEU A 378 -21.97 3.54 -10.13
N HIS A 379 -21.27 2.79 -10.97
CA HIS A 379 -21.75 2.45 -12.31
C HIS A 379 -21.97 0.94 -12.49
N SER A 380 -21.33 0.10 -11.68
CA SER A 380 -21.57 -1.36 -11.73
C SER A 380 -22.93 -1.75 -11.14
N SER A 381 -23.22 -3.06 -11.17
CA SER A 381 -24.32 -3.68 -10.45
C SER A 381 -24.35 -3.36 -8.94
N LYS A 382 -23.21 -2.96 -8.35
CA LYS A 382 -23.12 -2.50 -6.96
C LYS A 382 -23.90 -1.20 -6.72
N TYR A 383 -24.18 -0.40 -7.74
CA TYR A 383 -25.09 0.74 -7.64
C TYR A 383 -26.47 0.31 -7.13
N LEU A 384 -26.99 -0.80 -7.64
CA LEU A 384 -28.27 -1.33 -7.21
C LEU A 384 -28.22 -1.86 -5.76
N ALA A 385 -27.11 -2.51 -5.38
CA ALA A 385 -26.88 -2.92 -4.00
C ALA A 385 -26.77 -1.71 -3.05
N TYR A 386 -26.14 -0.62 -3.48
CA TYR A 386 -26.07 0.64 -2.75
C TYR A 386 -27.46 1.24 -2.53
N LYS A 387 -28.34 1.25 -3.54
CA LYS A 387 -29.71 1.74 -3.39
C LYS A 387 -30.54 0.90 -2.41
N ASP A 388 -30.47 -0.43 -2.50
CA ASP A 388 -31.11 -1.31 -1.50
C ASP A 388 -30.57 -1.06 -0.10
N TRP A 389 -29.26 -0.89 0.03
CA TRP A 389 -28.58 -0.61 1.28
C TRP A 389 -29.06 0.71 1.90
N CYS A 390 -29.26 1.75 1.10
CA CYS A 390 -29.85 3.02 1.53
C CYS A 390 -31.31 2.85 1.99
N ILE A 391 -32.13 2.14 1.21
CA ILE A 391 -33.54 1.88 1.56
C ILE A 391 -33.63 1.14 2.91
N VAL A 392 -32.80 0.12 3.13
CA VAL A 392 -32.81 -0.62 4.39
C VAL A 392 -32.36 0.25 5.57
N GLN A 393 -31.42 1.17 5.36
CA GLN A 393 -31.06 2.14 6.40
C GLN A 393 -32.23 3.07 6.74
N ASP A 394 -32.90 3.61 5.74
CA ASP A 394 -34.02 4.52 5.95
C ASP A 394 -35.23 3.82 6.59
N LEU A 395 -35.49 2.55 6.23
CA LEU A 395 -36.50 1.73 6.92
C LEU A 395 -36.13 1.46 8.39
N ASN A 396 -34.84 1.29 8.69
CA ASN A 396 -34.36 1.02 10.05
C ASN A 396 -34.36 2.27 10.95
N LYS A 397 -34.50 3.48 10.39
CA LYS A 397 -34.66 4.72 11.17
C LYS A 397 -36.00 4.73 11.90
N GLY A 398 -35.99 5.22 13.14
CA GLY A 398 -37.20 5.37 13.95
C GLY A 398 -37.80 4.07 14.48
N GLY A 399 -37.05 2.97 14.50
CA GLY A 399 -37.49 1.68 15.06
C GLY A 399 -38.10 0.71 14.05
N LEU A 400 -38.02 -0.58 14.40
CA LEU A 400 -38.28 -1.70 13.51
C LEU A 400 -39.67 -2.32 13.76
N THR A 401 -40.68 -1.82 13.07
CA THR A 401 -42.02 -2.43 13.04
C THR A 401 -42.01 -3.74 12.25
N LYS A 402 -42.97 -4.64 12.50
CA LYS A 402 -43.10 -5.91 11.77
C LYS A 402 -43.15 -5.73 10.25
N GLU A 403 -43.93 -4.76 9.76
CA GLU A 403 -44.07 -4.49 8.33
C GLU A 403 -42.75 -4.03 7.68
N LYS A 404 -42.01 -3.12 8.35
CA LYS A 404 -40.65 -2.71 7.94
C LYS A 404 -39.69 -3.89 7.90
N LEU A 405 -39.74 -4.78 8.91
CA LEU A 405 -38.87 -5.96 8.96
C LEU A 405 -39.15 -6.92 7.80
N ASP A 406 -40.41 -7.15 7.46
CA ASP A 406 -40.78 -8.02 6.34
C ASP A 406 -40.30 -7.45 5.00
N LYS A 407 -40.44 -6.12 4.80
CA LYS A 407 -39.85 -5.41 3.65
C LYS A 407 -38.33 -5.58 3.59
N ILE A 408 -37.63 -5.43 4.72
CA ILE A 408 -36.17 -5.62 4.79
C ILE A 408 -35.77 -7.06 4.47
N LYS A 409 -36.52 -8.07 4.94
CA LYS A 409 -36.26 -9.49 4.62
C LYS A 409 -36.42 -9.76 3.13
N ILE A 410 -37.44 -9.19 2.49
CA ILE A 410 -37.64 -9.30 1.03
C ILE A 410 -36.44 -8.71 0.29
N ILE A 411 -36.02 -7.48 0.65
CA ILE A 411 -34.85 -6.83 0.05
C ILE A 411 -33.59 -7.69 0.25
N LYS A 412 -33.33 -8.16 1.48
CA LYS A 412 -32.18 -9.00 1.82
C LYS A 412 -32.14 -10.30 1.01
N ASN A 413 -33.28 -10.94 0.77
CA ASN A 413 -33.34 -12.20 0.02
C ASN A 413 -32.97 -12.00 -1.46
N ASN A 414 -33.29 -10.83 -2.01
CA ASN A 414 -32.94 -10.45 -3.39
C ASN A 414 -31.55 -9.78 -3.48
N PHE A 415 -30.98 -9.35 -2.36
CA PHE A 415 -29.71 -8.65 -2.26
C PHE A 415 -28.56 -9.53 -2.78
N ASN A 416 -27.77 -9.01 -3.74
CA ASN A 416 -26.68 -9.71 -4.44
C ASN A 416 -27.05 -11.03 -5.14
N LYS A 417 -28.34 -11.40 -5.22
CA LYS A 417 -28.87 -12.59 -5.94
C LYS A 417 -29.78 -12.23 -7.11
N ARG A 418 -29.73 -10.97 -7.55
CA ARG A 418 -30.58 -10.48 -8.64
C ARG A 418 -30.26 -11.25 -9.92
N LYS A 419 -31.31 -11.73 -10.59
CA LYS A 419 -31.22 -12.38 -11.90
C LYS A 419 -31.29 -11.37 -13.06
N GLN A 420 -31.88 -10.21 -12.80
CA GLN A 420 -32.02 -9.12 -13.75
C GLN A 420 -31.46 -7.84 -13.13
N PHE A 421 -30.62 -7.15 -13.87
CA PHE A 421 -30.03 -5.88 -13.48
C PHE A 421 -30.57 -4.80 -14.42
N ASN A 422 -31.18 -3.77 -13.85
CA ASN A 422 -31.52 -2.56 -14.60
C ASN A 422 -30.29 -1.65 -14.58
N PHE A 423 -29.76 -1.35 -15.76
CA PHE A 423 -28.62 -0.47 -15.96
C PHE A 423 -29.01 0.88 -16.56
N SER A 424 -30.28 1.28 -16.49
CA SER A 424 -30.75 2.56 -17.03
C SER A 424 -30.06 3.78 -16.43
N HIS A 425 -29.42 3.66 -15.26
CA HIS A 425 -28.57 4.71 -14.70
C HIS A 425 -27.33 4.99 -15.56
N LEU A 426 -26.86 4.01 -16.33
CA LEU A 426 -25.75 4.19 -17.27
C LEU A 426 -26.12 5.06 -18.47
N ASP A 427 -27.41 5.18 -18.82
CA ASP A 427 -27.84 5.95 -19.99
C ASP A 427 -27.55 7.45 -19.80
N SER A 428 -27.53 7.91 -18.55
CA SER A 428 -27.17 9.28 -18.18
C SER A 428 -25.66 9.55 -18.17
N LEU A 429 -24.82 8.52 -18.32
CA LEU A 429 -23.38 8.67 -18.35
C LEU A 429 -22.92 8.99 -19.77
N HIS A 430 -22.55 10.26 -19.95
CA HIS A 430 -21.83 10.73 -21.12
C HIS A 430 -20.40 11.06 -20.70
N PHE A 431 -19.45 10.40 -21.35
CA PHE A 431 -18.02 10.54 -21.07
C PHE A 431 -17.31 11.43 -22.10
N LYS A 432 -18.08 12.13 -22.96
CA LYS A 432 -17.62 12.98 -24.05
C LYS A 432 -17.25 14.40 -23.63
#